data_AF-A0A962W6P7-F1
#
_entry.id   AF-A0A962W6P7-F1
#
_cell.length_a   1.000
_cell.length_b   1.000
_cell.length_c   1.000
_cell.angle_alpha   90.00
_cell.angle_beta   90.00
_cell.angle_gamma   90.00
#
_symmetry.space_group_name_H-M   'P 1'
#
loop_
_entity.id
_entity.type
_entity.pdbx_description
1 polymer ?
#
loop_
_entity_poly.entity_id
_entity_poly.type
_entity_poly.pdbx_seq_one_letter_code
_entity_poly.pdbx_strand_id
1 'polypeptide(L)'
;MKYTGSCHCKAVTFEVEAPASPEVERCNCSICAKSGYLHLIVPRAHFTLLSGEETLTTYTFNSGVAKHTFCSVCGIKPFYIPRSNPDGVDVNVNCLDPRPGDIRIVEFDGVNWEQNAHKLAHKSRAGICGGEQPGDH
;
A
#
# COMPACT_ATOMS: atom_id res chain seq x y z
N MET A 1 -3.54 -5.50 14.57
CA MET A 1 -3.09 -4.42 15.48
C MET A 1 -3.19 -3.10 14.77
N LYS A 2 -3.27 -1.99 15.51
CA LYS A 2 -3.36 -0.64 14.95
C LYS A 2 -1.98 -0.01 14.86
N TYR A 3 -1.68 0.59 13.72
CA TYR A 3 -0.47 1.35 13.44
C TYR A 3 -0.84 2.79 13.09
N THR A 4 0.00 3.74 13.48
CA THR A 4 -0.03 5.11 12.99
C THR A 4 0.99 5.29 11.88
N GLY A 5 0.74 6.21 10.97
CA GLY A 5 1.68 6.55 9.92
C GLY A 5 1.53 7.98 9.44
N SER A 6 2.56 8.45 8.73
CA SER A 6 2.63 9.81 8.22
C SER A 6 3.46 9.91 6.94
N CYS A 7 3.22 10.96 6.15
CA CYS A 7 4.24 11.40 5.19
C CYS A 7 5.45 12.00 5.93
N HIS A 8 6.59 12.18 5.26
CA HIS A 8 7.82 12.66 5.92
C HIS A 8 7.65 13.98 6.69
N CYS A 9 6.92 14.95 6.14
CA CYS A 9 6.67 16.24 6.80
C CYS A 9 5.50 16.22 7.79
N LYS A 10 4.82 15.08 7.97
CA LYS A 10 3.66 14.88 8.85
C LYS A 10 2.42 15.72 8.52
N ALA A 11 2.39 16.40 7.37
CA ALA A 11 1.18 17.10 6.93
C ALA A 11 0.02 16.12 6.67
N VAL A 12 0.35 14.90 6.22
CA VAL A 12 -0.60 13.79 6.04
C VAL A 12 -0.34 12.76 7.12
N THR A 13 -1.37 12.42 7.90
CA THR A 13 -1.30 11.39 8.97
C THR A 13 -2.48 10.44 8.85
N PHE A 14 -2.29 9.18 9.23
CA PHE A 14 -3.28 8.14 9.10
C PHE A 14 -3.12 7.03 10.15
N GLU A 15 -4.17 6.23 10.30
CA GLU A 15 -4.17 4.96 11.03
C GLU A 15 -4.45 3.80 10.08
N VAL A 16 -3.84 2.66 10.37
CA VAL A 16 -4.12 1.40 9.67
C VAL A 16 -4.16 0.22 10.64
N GLU A 17 -5.11 -0.68 10.45
CA GLU A 17 -5.13 -1.99 11.12
C GLU A 17 -4.52 -3.06 10.22
N ALA A 18 -3.49 -3.74 10.72
CA ALA A 18 -2.79 -4.81 10.00
C ALA A 18 -2.25 -5.88 10.98
N PRO A 19 -1.88 -7.10 10.51
CA PRO A 19 -1.22 -8.10 11.33
C PRO A 19 0.11 -7.61 11.92
N ALA A 20 0.58 -8.24 13.01
CA ALA A 20 1.84 -7.86 13.67
C ALA A 20 3.09 -8.11 12.79
N SER A 21 3.03 -9.15 11.96
CA SER A 21 3.99 -9.46 10.90
C SER A 21 3.27 -9.39 9.55
N PRO A 22 3.06 -8.19 8.98
CA PRO A 22 2.35 -8.06 7.72
C PRO A 22 3.15 -8.65 6.55
N GLU A 23 2.45 -9.27 5.61
CA GLU A 23 2.99 -9.56 4.29
C GLU A 23 2.87 -8.29 3.43
N VAL A 24 3.94 -7.95 2.70
CA VAL A 24 3.99 -6.77 1.85
C VAL A 24 4.58 -7.11 0.49
N GLU A 25 4.15 -6.41 -0.56
CA GLU A 25 4.71 -6.63 -1.88
C GLU A 25 5.81 -5.62 -2.21
N ARG A 26 6.92 -6.12 -2.77
CA ARG A 26 7.93 -5.31 -3.46
C ARG A 26 7.70 -5.43 -4.96
N CYS A 27 7.16 -4.38 -5.55
CA CYS A 27 6.87 -4.33 -6.99
C CYS A 27 8.08 -3.81 -7.79
N ASN A 28 8.46 -4.52 -8.84
CA ASN A 28 9.59 -4.17 -9.71
C ASN A 28 9.23 -3.17 -10.85
N CYS A 29 7.98 -2.70 -10.95
CA CYS A 29 7.60 -1.76 -12.01
C CYS A 29 8.31 -0.41 -11.84
N SER A 30 8.47 0.34 -12.93
CA SER A 30 9.35 1.52 -12.97
C SER A 30 9.06 2.57 -11.89
N ILE A 31 7.78 2.84 -11.58
CA ILE A 31 7.40 3.81 -10.54
C ILE A 31 7.57 3.26 -9.12
N CYS A 32 7.27 1.99 -8.88
CA CYS A 32 7.41 1.36 -7.56
C CYS A 32 8.89 1.19 -7.19
N ALA A 33 9.70 0.73 -8.15
CA ALA A 33 11.14 0.61 -7.99
C ALA A 33 11.80 1.97 -7.67
N LYS A 34 11.43 3.04 -8.39
CA LYS A 34 11.96 4.39 -8.14
C LYS A 34 11.54 4.98 -6.79
N SER A 35 10.34 4.66 -6.33
CA SER A 35 9.82 5.19 -5.05
C SER A 35 10.19 4.34 -3.83
N GLY A 36 10.74 3.14 -4.02
CA GLY A 36 11.03 2.22 -2.93
C GLY A 36 9.78 1.78 -2.16
N TYR A 37 8.63 1.76 -2.84
CA TYR A 37 7.33 1.49 -2.21
C TYR A 37 7.23 0.04 -1.74
N LEU A 38 6.84 -0.17 -0.49
CA LEU A 38 6.50 -1.48 0.06
C LEU A 38 5.00 -1.53 0.31
N HIS A 39 4.31 -2.32 -0.50
CA HIS A 39 2.86 -2.33 -0.61
C HIS A 39 2.22 -3.14 0.52
N LEU A 40 1.41 -2.48 1.35
CA LEU A 40 0.53 -3.13 2.32
C LEU A 40 -0.91 -2.79 1.96
N ILE A 41 -1.57 -3.72 1.29
CA ILE A 41 -2.96 -3.55 0.89
C ILE A 41 -3.88 -4.05 2.02
N VAL A 42 -4.77 -3.18 2.48
CA VAL A 42 -5.77 -3.48 3.51
C VAL A 42 -7.19 -3.20 3.01
N PRO A 43 -8.22 -3.87 3.57
CA PRO A 43 -9.60 -3.44 3.43
C PRO A 43 -9.77 -1.96 3.82
N ARG A 44 -10.61 -1.21 3.10
CA ARG A 44 -10.85 0.21 3.39
C ARG A 44 -11.38 0.46 4.82
N ALA A 45 -12.08 -0.51 5.41
CA ALA A 45 -12.55 -0.44 6.80
C ALA A 45 -11.41 -0.43 7.84
N HIS A 46 -10.19 -0.84 7.46
CA HIS A 46 -9.01 -0.88 8.32
C HIS A 46 -8.09 0.32 8.12
N PHE A 47 -8.50 1.32 7.34
CA PHE A 47 -7.73 2.53 7.11
C PHE A 47 -8.53 3.76 7.54
N THR A 48 -7.88 4.72 8.19
CA THR A 48 -8.48 6.02 8.53
C THR A 48 -7.47 7.12 8.23
N LEU A 49 -7.84 8.05 7.36
CA LEU A 49 -7.10 9.30 7.17
C LEU A 49 -7.39 10.22 8.37
N LEU A 50 -6.35 10.65 9.08
CA LEU A 50 -6.50 11.52 10.24
C LEU A 50 -6.35 13.00 9.86
N SER A 51 -5.43 13.34 8.95
CA SER A 51 -5.20 14.72 8.50
C SER A 51 -4.56 14.79 7.12
N GLY A 52 -4.64 15.96 6.48
CA GLY A 52 -3.85 16.29 5.29
C GLY A 52 -4.51 15.93 3.96
N GLU A 53 -5.82 15.74 3.91
CA GLU A 53 -6.55 15.46 2.67
C GLU A 53 -6.29 16.55 1.62
N GLU A 54 -6.30 17.82 2.05
CA GLU A 54 -6.00 18.99 1.23
C GLU A 54 -4.53 19.06 0.77
N THR A 55 -3.63 18.36 1.46
CA THR A 55 -2.21 18.28 1.14
C THR A 55 -1.90 17.13 0.16
N LEU A 56 -2.87 16.24 -0.09
CA LEU A 56 -2.73 15.16 -1.05
C LEU A 56 -2.90 15.66 -2.49
N THR A 57 -1.95 15.29 -3.35
CA THR A 57 -2.01 15.49 -4.80
C THR A 57 -1.93 14.14 -5.49
N THR A 58 -2.61 14.02 -6.64
CA THR A 58 -2.64 12.79 -7.42
C THR A 58 -1.98 13.00 -8.77
N TYR A 59 -1.05 12.11 -9.10
CA TYR A 59 -0.48 11.98 -10.43
C TYR A 59 -1.07 10.75 -11.13
N THR A 60 -1.54 10.95 -12.36
CA THR A 60 -2.05 9.87 -13.23
C THR A 60 -1.28 9.90 -14.55
N PHE A 61 -1.04 8.72 -15.13
CA PHE A 61 -0.40 8.57 -16.43
C PHE A 61 -1.01 7.40 -17.21
N ASN A 62 -0.65 7.26 -18.50
CA ASN A 62 -1.16 6.23 -19.40
C ASN A 62 -2.70 6.17 -19.44
N SER A 63 -3.31 5.05 -19.04
CA SER A 63 -4.77 4.87 -19.05
C SER A 63 -5.52 5.72 -18.01
N GLY A 64 -4.81 6.39 -17.10
CA GLY A 64 -5.40 7.24 -16.07
C GLY A 64 -6.10 6.47 -14.94
N VAL A 65 -6.14 5.13 -15.00
CA VAL A 65 -6.81 4.29 -13.99
C VAL A 65 -6.04 4.26 -12.68
N ALA A 66 -4.71 4.20 -12.74
CA ALA A 66 -3.86 4.22 -11.55
C ALA A 66 -3.71 5.66 -11.03
N LYS A 67 -4.18 5.89 -9.80
CA LYS A 67 -4.07 7.17 -9.10
C LYS A 67 -2.91 7.11 -8.12
N HIS A 68 -1.79 7.77 -8.46
CA HIS A 68 -0.64 7.85 -7.56
C HIS A 68 -0.75 9.08 -6.68
N THR A 69 -1.25 8.88 -5.48
CA THR A 69 -1.45 9.93 -4.49
C THR A 69 -0.19 10.13 -3.64
N PHE A 70 0.22 11.38 -3.44
CA PHE A 70 1.39 11.77 -2.65
C PHE A 70 1.18 13.11 -1.95
N CYS A 71 1.97 13.36 -0.91
CA CYS A 71 2.02 14.63 -0.21
C CYS A 71 2.66 15.70 -1.11
N SER A 72 1.94 16.78 -1.43
CA SER A 72 2.42 17.87 -2.28
C SER A 72 3.60 18.64 -1.67
N VAL A 73 3.79 18.57 -0.35
CA VAL A 73 4.86 19.27 0.39
C VAL A 73 6.19 18.51 0.36
N CYS A 74 6.18 17.20 0.63
CA CYS A 74 7.41 16.40 0.75
C CYS A 74 7.59 15.32 -0.33
N GLY A 75 6.63 15.14 -1.23
CA GLY A 75 6.70 14.17 -2.32
C GLY A 75 6.47 12.70 -1.91
N ILE A 76 6.35 12.40 -0.62
CA ILE A 76 6.13 11.03 -0.13
C ILE A 76 4.74 10.53 -0.49
N LYS A 77 4.67 9.26 -0.88
CA LYS A 77 3.44 8.49 -1.15
C LYS A 77 3.07 7.67 0.10
N PRO A 78 2.30 8.21 1.05
CA PRO A 78 1.96 7.48 2.28
C PRO A 78 0.97 6.33 2.01
N PHE A 79 -0.01 6.57 1.14
CA PHE A 79 -1.00 5.58 0.72
C PHE A 79 -1.67 6.01 -0.59
N TYR A 80 -2.39 5.10 -1.24
CA TYR A 80 -3.28 5.39 -2.37
C TYR A 80 -4.33 4.29 -2.55
N ILE A 81 -5.29 4.48 -3.45
CA ILE A 81 -6.24 3.43 -3.85
C ILE A 81 -5.67 2.70 -5.08
N PRO A 82 -5.24 1.44 -4.96
CA PRO A 82 -4.62 0.71 -6.06
C PRO A 82 -5.66 0.22 -7.08
N ARG A 83 -5.27 0.14 -8.35
CA ARG A 83 -6.13 -0.41 -9.42
C ARG A 83 -6.53 -1.87 -9.17
N SER A 84 -5.65 -2.67 -8.56
CA SER A 84 -5.90 -4.08 -8.26
C SER A 84 -6.95 -4.29 -7.18
N ASN A 85 -7.11 -3.32 -6.27
CA ASN A 85 -8.00 -3.40 -5.11
C ASN A 85 -8.70 -2.05 -4.91
N PRO A 86 -9.68 -1.69 -5.77
CA PRO A 86 -10.38 -0.41 -5.70
C PRO A 86 -11.26 -0.24 -4.45
N ASP A 87 -11.52 -1.34 -3.74
CA ASP A 87 -12.22 -1.44 -2.46
C ASP A 87 -11.28 -1.37 -1.24
N GLY A 88 -9.97 -1.33 -1.47
CA GLY A 88 -8.93 -1.28 -0.43
C GLY A 88 -8.10 -0.01 -0.46
N VAL A 89 -7.16 0.06 0.48
CA VAL A 89 -6.13 1.09 0.55
C VAL A 89 -4.77 0.41 0.56
N ASP A 90 -3.85 0.89 -0.26
CA ASP A 90 -2.46 0.46 -0.30
C ASP A 90 -1.61 1.45 0.47
N VAL A 91 -1.03 1.00 1.58
CA VAL A 91 -0.20 1.77 2.50
C VAL A 91 1.26 1.48 2.22
N ASN A 92 2.09 2.53 2.19
CA ASN A 92 3.52 2.37 2.14
C ASN A 92 4.02 2.04 3.55
N VAL A 93 4.51 0.82 3.78
CA VAL A 93 4.97 0.42 5.12
C VAL A 93 6.15 1.25 5.64
N ASN A 94 6.89 1.90 4.74
CA ASN A 94 7.95 2.85 5.11
C ASN A 94 7.42 4.17 5.70
N CYS A 95 6.10 4.39 5.68
CA CYS A 95 5.42 5.53 6.28
C CYS A 95 4.72 5.19 7.60
N LEU A 96 4.92 4.00 8.15
CA LEU A 96 4.42 3.62 9.47
C LEU A 96 5.41 4.03 10.57
N ASP A 97 4.87 4.58 11.65
CA ASP A 97 5.61 5.12 12.79
C ASP A 97 5.02 4.56 14.11
N PRO A 98 5.67 3.59 14.78
CA PRO A 98 6.87 2.88 14.35
C PRO A 98 6.57 1.89 13.21
N ARG A 99 7.57 1.64 12.37
CA ARG A 99 7.52 0.58 11.37
C ARG A 99 7.43 -0.79 12.07
N PRO A 100 6.61 -1.74 11.55
CA PRO A 100 6.60 -3.11 12.06
C PRO A 100 8.02 -3.71 12.03
N GLY A 101 8.42 -4.35 13.13
CA GLY A 101 9.76 -4.94 13.27
C GLY A 101 9.96 -6.20 12.43
N ASP A 102 8.90 -6.98 12.26
CA ASP A 102 8.85 -8.16 11.40
C ASP A 102 7.91 -7.88 10.23
N ILE A 103 8.38 -8.12 9.01
CA ILE A 103 7.64 -7.88 7.76
C ILE A 103 8.04 -8.97 6.76
N ARG A 104 7.07 -9.69 6.21
CA ARG A 104 7.30 -10.68 5.16
C ARG A 104 7.21 -10.02 3.79
N ILE A 105 8.35 -9.81 3.14
CA ILE A 105 8.41 -9.20 1.80
C ILE A 105 8.22 -10.29 0.73
N VAL A 106 7.27 -10.07 -0.17
CA VAL A 106 7.03 -10.91 -1.34
C VAL A 106 7.34 -10.09 -2.59
N GLU A 107 8.18 -10.64 -3.47
CA GLU A 107 8.52 -10.00 -4.73
C GLU A 107 7.34 -10.08 -5.71
N PHE A 108 7.03 -8.98 -6.37
CA PHE A 108 5.94 -8.88 -7.34
C PHE A 108 6.43 -8.36 -8.68
N ASP A 109 6.12 -9.12 -9.74
CA ASP A 109 6.44 -8.76 -11.11
C ASP A 109 5.39 -7.79 -11.69
N GLY A 110 5.56 -6.51 -11.38
CA GLY A 110 4.74 -5.44 -11.92
C GLY A 110 5.16 -4.96 -13.31
N VAL A 111 6.30 -5.39 -13.84
CA VAL A 111 6.65 -5.18 -15.25
C VAL A 111 5.68 -5.96 -16.14
N ASN A 112 5.36 -7.20 -15.76
CA ASN A 112 4.37 -8.04 -16.45
C ASN A 112 2.99 -7.98 -15.77
N TRP A 113 2.43 -6.78 -15.58
CA TRP A 113 1.20 -6.52 -14.81
C TRP A 113 0.02 -7.42 -15.23
N GLU A 114 -0.33 -7.48 -16.51
CA GLU A 114 -1.54 -8.20 -16.97
C GLU A 114 -1.47 -9.72 -16.69
N GLN A 115 -0.27 -10.28 -16.56
CA GLN A 115 -0.08 -11.70 -16.20
C GLN A 115 -0.15 -11.93 -14.69
N ASN A 116 0.15 -10.92 -13.87
CA ASN A 116 0.39 -11.09 -12.43
C ASN A 116 -0.64 -10.41 -11.53
N ALA A 117 -1.42 -9.44 -12.02
CA ALA A 117 -2.32 -8.63 -11.21
C ALA A 117 -3.36 -9.44 -10.41
N HIS A 118 -3.79 -10.59 -10.94
CA HIS A 118 -4.74 -11.50 -10.27
C HIS A 118 -4.24 -12.00 -8.90
N LYS A 119 -2.91 -12.08 -8.71
CA LYS A 119 -2.28 -12.49 -7.46
C LYS A 119 -2.55 -11.50 -6.30
N LEU A 120 -2.87 -10.25 -6.62
CA LEU A 120 -3.13 -9.19 -5.63
C LEU A 120 -4.62 -9.05 -5.26
N ALA A 121 -5.53 -9.64 -6.03
CA ALA A 121 -6.96 -9.33 -5.97
C ALA A 121 -7.64 -9.74 -4.65
N HIS A 122 -7.03 -10.64 -3.86
CA HIS A 122 -7.58 -11.10 -2.59
C HIS A 122 -7.20 -10.20 -1.41
N LYS A 123 -6.23 -9.30 -1.57
CA LYS A 123 -5.57 -8.60 -0.47
C LYS A 123 -6.51 -7.64 0.28
N SER A 124 -7.39 -6.92 -0.42
CA SER A 124 -8.40 -6.05 0.23
C SER A 124 -9.58 -6.82 0.84
N ARG A 125 -9.64 -8.15 0.65
CA ARG A 125 -10.72 -9.02 1.15
C ARG A 125 -10.25 -9.97 2.24
N ALA A 126 -8.95 -10.20 2.37
CA ALA A 126 -8.38 -11.01 3.44
C ALA A 126 -8.54 -10.24 4.77
N GLY A 127 -9.32 -10.79 5.70
CA GLY A 127 -9.42 -10.25 7.05
C GLY A 127 -8.07 -10.29 7.77
N ILE A 128 -7.97 -9.62 8.92
CA ILE A 128 -6.73 -9.47 9.73
C ILE A 128 -6.15 -10.83 10.22
N CYS A 129 -6.82 -11.96 9.98
CA CYS A 129 -6.34 -13.28 10.34
C CYS A 129 -5.49 -13.88 9.20
N GLY A 130 -4.21 -14.13 9.50
CA GLY A 130 -3.23 -14.71 8.60
C GLY A 130 -3.76 -15.97 7.91
N GLY A 131 -3.85 -15.89 6.58
CA GLY A 131 -4.10 -17.06 5.74
C GLY A 131 -2.76 -17.68 5.35
N GLU A 132 -2.51 -18.90 5.84
CA GLU A 132 -1.61 -19.83 5.18
C GLU A 132 -1.94 -19.89 3.68
N GLN A 133 -0.92 -19.76 2.83
CA GLN A 133 -1.06 -20.04 1.42
C GLN A 133 -1.40 -21.53 1.24
N PRO A 134 -2.38 -21.91 0.42
CA PRO A 134 -2.48 -23.30 -0.02
C PRO A 134 -1.24 -23.59 -0.85
N GLY A 135 -0.47 -24.60 -0.43
CA GLY A 135 0.73 -25.05 -1.13
C GLY A 135 0.41 -25.50 -2.55
N ASP A 136 1.28 -25.11 -3.49
CA ASP A 136 1.35 -25.68 -4.82
C ASP A 136 1.65 -27.19 -4.72
N HIS A 137 0.74 -28.00 -5.26
CA HIS A 137 0.99 -29.39 -5.66
C HIS A 137 1.10 -29.47 -7.17
#